data_AF-A0A947A153-F1
#
_entry.id   AF-A0A947A153-F1
#
_cell.length_a   1.000
_cell.length_b   1.000
_cell.length_c   1.000
_cell.angle_alpha   90.00
_cell.angle_beta   90.00
_cell.angle_gamma   90.00
#
_symmetry.space_group_name_H-M   'P 1'
#
loop_
_entity.id
_entity.type
_entity.pdbx_description
1 polymer ?
#
loop_
_entity_poly.entity_id
_entity_poly.type
_entity_poly.pdbx_seq_one_letter_code
_entity_poly.pdbx_strand_id
1 'polypeptide(L)'
;MIQFIIRNIAVISFLFFLLWGASLFAHILNLGETESEILIWASKSILFIFWLYILVDMIRNEIRDKTFWILSMFFLPFFAVIVYIYRRKNLIHLSDNKFKNARRFR
;
A
#
# COMPACT_ATOMS: atom_id res chain seq x y z
N MET A 1 14.57 -1.93 -3.39
CA MET A 1 13.21 -2.03 -3.94
C MET A 1 12.27 -0.92 -3.45
N ILE A 2 12.07 -0.74 -2.14
CA ILE A 2 11.13 0.28 -1.61
C ILE A 2 11.43 1.71 -2.10
N GLN A 3 12.71 2.08 -2.28
CA GLN A 3 13.10 3.38 -2.83
C GLN A 3 12.65 3.59 -4.28
N PHE A 4 12.63 2.53 -5.10
CA PHE A 4 12.11 2.59 -6.47
C PHE A 4 10.60 2.84 -6.47
N ILE A 5 9.87 2.21 -5.54
CA ILE A 5 8.43 2.40 -5.37
C ILE A 5 8.13 3.84 -4.97
N ILE A 6 8.88 4.38 -4.02
CA ILE A 6 8.73 5.76 -3.56
C ILE A 6 9.08 6.76 -4.66
N ARG A 7 10.10 6.48 -5.48
CA ARG A 7 10.49 7.34 -6.61
C ARG A 7 9.41 7.40 -7.68
N ASN A 8 8.74 6.29 -7.96
CA ASN A 8 7.70 6.16 -8.99
C ASN A 8 6.30 6.09 -8.39
N ILE A 9 6.08 6.69 -7.22
CA ILE A 9 4.85 6.51 -6.44
C ILE A 9 3.59 6.90 -7.23
N ALA A 10 3.62 7.98 -8.02
CA ALA A 10 2.49 8.41 -8.84
C ALA A 10 2.11 7.35 -9.88
N VAL A 11 3.09 6.78 -10.58
CA VAL A 11 2.87 5.74 -11.61
C VAL A 11 2.35 4.46 -10.97
N ILE A 12 2.90 4.07 -9.82
CA ILE A 12 2.50 2.87 -9.12
C ILE A 12 1.09 3.03 -8.53
N SER A 13 0.76 4.19 -7.97
CA SER A 13 -0.59 4.49 -7.52
C SER A 13 -1.59 4.44 -8.67
N PHE A 14 -1.24 5.01 -9.83
CA PHE A 14 -2.09 4.95 -11.01
C PHE A 14 -2.33 3.51 -11.48
N LEU A 15 -1.27 2.70 -11.60
CA LEU A 15 -1.37 1.29 -11.95
C LEU A 15 -2.16 0.48 -10.92
N PHE A 16 -1.99 0.78 -9.63
CA PHE A 16 -2.71 0.11 -8.55
C PHE A 16 -4.21 0.36 -8.66
N PHE A 17 -4.63 1.61 -8.89
CA PHE A 17 -6.05 1.93 -9.10
C PHE A 17 -6.61 1.32 -10.38
N LEU A 18 -5.82 1.26 -11.46
CA LEU A 18 -6.20 0.56 -12.68
C LEU A 18 -6.48 -0.94 -12.42
N LEU A 19 -5.56 -1.62 -11.73
CA LEU A 19 -5.70 -3.04 -11.37
C LEU A 19 -6.88 -3.27 -10.41
N TRP A 20 -7.10 -2.35 -9.47
CA TRP A 20 -8.24 -2.43 -8.55
C TRP A 20 -9.57 -2.30 -9.31
N GLY A 21 -9.62 -1.45 -10.33
CA GLY A 21 -10.76 -1.26 -11.22
C GLY A 21 -10.93 -2.34 -12.30
N ALA A 22 -10.15 -3.43 -12.29
CA ALA A 22 -10.17 -4.46 -13.36
C ALA A 22 -11.58 -5.00 -13.67
N SER A 23 -12.45 -5.13 -12.66
CA SER A 23 -13.84 -5.56 -12.87
C SER A 23 -14.66 -4.55 -13.68
N LEU A 24 -14.46 -3.25 -13.47
CA LEU A 24 -15.13 -2.21 -14.24
C LEU A 24 -14.70 -2.25 -15.70
N PHE A 25 -13.40 -2.43 -15.94
CA PHE A 25 -12.88 -2.56 -17.30
C PHE A 25 -13.42 -3.79 -18.01
N ALA A 26 -13.50 -4.92 -17.32
CA ALA A 26 -14.08 -6.15 -17.88
C ALA A 26 -15.54 -5.96 -18.31
N HIS A 27 -16.34 -5.26 -17.50
CA HIS A 27 -17.72 -4.92 -17.84
C HIS A 27 -17.82 -3.92 -19.01
N ILE A 28 -17.00 -2.87 -19.03
CA ILE A 28 -17.03 -1.85 -20.09
C ILE A 28 -16.60 -2.44 -21.45
N LEU A 29 -15.60 -3.32 -21.44
CA LEU A 29 -15.08 -3.97 -22.65
C LEU A 29 -15.94 -5.16 -23.09
N ASN A 30 -16.98 -5.51 -22.34
CA ASN A 30 -17.86 -6.65 -22.59
C ASN A 30 -17.09 -7.95 -22.88
N LEU A 31 -16.06 -8.19 -22.05
CA LEU A 31 -15.20 -9.38 -22.18
C LEU A 31 -16.01 -10.65 -21.91
N GLY A 32 -15.62 -11.75 -22.56
CA GLY A 32 -16.22 -13.05 -22.30
C GLY A 32 -16.09 -13.47 -20.84
N GLU A 33 -17.05 -14.26 -20.33
CA GLU A 33 -17.11 -14.65 -18.91
C GLU A 33 -15.77 -15.22 -18.41
N THR A 34 -15.20 -16.18 -19.14
CA THR A 34 -13.91 -16.81 -18.81
C THR A 34 -12.74 -15.82 -18.81
N GLU A 35 -12.68 -14.90 -19.78
CA GLU A 35 -11.60 -13.91 -19.89
C GLU A 35 -11.68 -12.89 -18.76
N SER A 36 -12.91 -12.46 -18.43
CA SER A 36 -13.18 -11.53 -17.34
C SER A 36 -12.76 -12.11 -15.99
N GLU A 37 -13.07 -13.38 -15.74
CA GLU A 37 -12.69 -14.07 -14.51
C GLU A 37 -11.18 -14.17 -14.35
N ILE A 38 -10.46 -14.58 -15.41
CA ILE A 38 -9.01 -14.68 -15.42
C ILE A 38 -8.38 -13.30 -15.15
N LEU A 39 -8.83 -12.25 -15.82
CA LEU A 39 -8.32 -10.89 -15.65
C LEU A 39 -8.53 -10.39 -14.21
N ILE A 40 -9.73 -10.60 -13.65
CA ILE A 40 -10.08 -10.18 -12.29
C ILE A 40 -9.24 -10.96 -11.27
N TRP A 41 -9.10 -12.27 -11.43
CA TRP A 41 -8.31 -13.10 -10.53
C TRP A 41 -6.82 -12.76 -10.57
N ALA A 42 -6.27 -12.55 -11.78
CA ALA A 42 -4.88 -12.14 -11.96
C ALA A 42 -4.63 -10.78 -11.30
N SER A 43 -5.53 -9.81 -11.52
CA SER A 43 -5.43 -8.47 -10.94
C SER A 43 -5.50 -8.51 -9.41
N LYS A 44 -6.45 -9.26 -8.83
CA LYS A 44 -6.56 -9.45 -7.38
C LYS A 44 -5.33 -10.12 -6.78
N SER A 45 -4.76 -11.12 -7.47
CA SER A 45 -3.54 -11.81 -7.02
C SER A 45 -2.34 -10.87 -6.97
N ILE A 46 -2.17 -10.03 -8.01
CA ILE A 46 -1.10 -9.02 -8.06
C ILE A 46 -1.27 -8.00 -6.93
N LEU A 47 -2.50 -7.49 -6.73
CA LEU A 47 -2.82 -6.55 -5.65
C LEU A 47 -2.55 -7.17 -4.28
N PHE A 48 -2.86 -8.46 -4.10
CA PHE A 48 -2.61 -9.17 -2.85
C PHE A 48 -1.12 -9.32 -2.55
N ILE A 49 -0.30 -9.66 -3.55
CA ILE A 49 1.16 -9.72 -3.40
C ILE A 49 1.71 -8.34 -3.03
N PHE A 50 1.24 -7.29 -3.70
CA PHE A 50 1.65 -5.91 -3.41
C PHE A 50 1.24 -5.48 -2.00
N TRP A 51 0.03 -5.82 -1.57
CA TRP A 51 -0.46 -5.59 -0.22
C TRP A 51 0.40 -6.30 0.82
N LEU A 52 0.72 -7.58 0.63
CA LEU A 52 1.61 -8.34 1.52
C LEU A 52 3.00 -7.70 1.62
N TYR A 53 3.55 -7.25 0.49
CA TYR A 53 4.86 -6.58 0.47
C TYR A 53 4.87 -5.33 1.36
N ILE A 54 3.82 -4.49 1.28
CA ILE A 54 3.69 -3.30 2.12
C ILE A 54 3.44 -3.66 3.57
N LEU A 55 2.67 -4.71 3.85
CA LEU A 55 2.47 -5.20 5.21
C LEU A 55 3.79 -5.64 5.85
N VAL A 56 4.62 -6.39 5.12
CA VAL A 56 5.95 -6.81 5.59
C VAL A 56 6.85 -5.60 5.84
N ASP A 57 6.80 -4.58 4.97
CA ASP A 57 7.55 -3.33 5.16
C ASP A 57 7.09 -2.59 6.43
N MET A 58 5.78 -2.51 6.69
CA MET A 58 5.25 -1.96 7.94
C MET A 58 5.64 -2.78 9.17
N ILE A 59 5.73 -4.10 9.04
CA ILE A 59 6.14 -4.99 10.13
C ILE A 59 7.63 -4.80 10.45
N ARG A 60 8.47 -4.71 9.42
CA ARG A 60 9.94 -4.59 9.57
C ARG A 60 10.39 -3.21 10.04
N ASN A 61 9.70 -2.14 9.68
CA ASN A 61 10.08 -0.79 10.06
C ASN A 61 9.36 -0.33 11.34
N GLU A 62 10.08 0.35 12.23
CA GLU A 62 9.49 1.01 13.40
C GLU A 62 8.75 2.30 12.97
N ILE A 63 7.51 2.14 12.53
CA ILE A 63 6.61 3.24 12.22
C ILE A 63 5.77 3.62 13.45
N ARG A 64 5.56 4.94 13.64
CA ARG A 64 4.66 5.44 14.68
C ARG A 64 3.22 4.97 14.39
N ASP A 65 2.50 4.59 15.43
CA ASP A 65 1.10 4.15 15.34
C ASP A 65 0.92 2.91 14.43
N LYS A 66 1.89 1.98 14.45
CA LYS A 66 1.92 0.78 13.62
C LYS A 66 0.60 -0.01 13.62
N THR A 67 -0.01 -0.20 14.78
CA THR A 67 -1.29 -0.90 14.92
C THR A 67 -2.39 -0.20 14.14
N PHE A 68 -2.45 1.13 14.18
CA PHE A 68 -3.42 1.92 13.41
C PHE A 68 -3.22 1.74 11.91
N TRP A 69 -1.97 1.78 11.44
CA TRP A 69 -1.67 1.60 10.01
C TRP A 69 -2.03 0.20 9.52
N ILE A 70 -1.64 -0.85 10.25
CA ILE A 70 -1.99 -2.24 9.91
C ILE A 70 -3.51 -2.43 9.93
N LEU A 71 -4.19 -1.89 10.94
CA LEU A 71 -5.65 -2.00 11.05
C LEU A 71 -6.35 -1.26 9.89
N SER A 72 -5.90 -0.05 9.55
CA SER A 72 -6.41 0.70 8.41
C SER A 72 -6.22 -0.04 7.08
N MET A 73 -5.15 -0.83 6.97
CA MET A 73 -4.87 -1.67 5.80
C MET A 73 -5.87 -2.82 5.64
N PHE A 74 -6.51 -3.26 6.71
CA PHE A 74 -7.54 -4.29 6.67
C PHE A 74 -8.91 -3.71 6.34
N PHE A 75 -9.25 -2.54 6.91
CA PHE A 75 -10.53 -1.86 6.64
C PHE A 75 -10.57 -1.19 5.26
N LEU A 76 -9.46 -0.60 4.82
CA LEU A 76 -9.36 0.15 3.56
C LEU A 76 -8.12 -0.29 2.77
N PRO A 77 -8.05 -1.55 2.31
CA PRO A 77 -6.84 -2.13 1.72
C PRO A 77 -6.38 -1.40 0.45
N PHE A 78 -7.31 -0.86 -0.34
CA PHE A 78 -6.98 -0.12 -1.56
C PHE A 78 -6.42 1.27 -1.28
N PHE A 79 -6.86 1.92 -0.20
CA PHE A 79 -6.49 3.30 0.11
C PHE A 79 -5.29 3.38 1.06
N ALA A 80 -5.31 2.59 2.13
CA ALA A 80 -4.28 2.59 3.16
C ALA A 80 -2.90 2.24 2.61
N VAL A 81 -2.82 1.33 1.64
CA VAL A 81 -1.57 0.98 0.95
C VAL A 81 -0.90 2.22 0.33
N ILE A 82 -1.65 3.02 -0.40
CA ILE A 82 -1.12 4.20 -1.11
C ILE A 82 -0.77 5.31 -0.12
N VAL A 83 -1.69 5.61 0.81
CA VAL A 83 -1.47 6.63 1.84
C VAL A 83 -0.26 6.30 2.70
N TYR A 84 -0.07 5.03 3.05
CA TYR A 84 1.10 4.58 3.78
C TYR A 84 2.39 4.88 3.02
N ILE A 85 2.51 4.50 1.75
CA ILE A 85 3.73 4.73 0.95
C ILE A 85 4.03 6.23 0.86
N TYR A 86 3.01 7.08 0.69
CA TYR A 86 3.17 8.53 0.63
C TYR A 86 3.66 9.10 1.97
N ARG A 87 3.08 8.64 3.08
CA ARG A 87 3.39 9.14 4.43
C ARG A 87 4.62 8.47 5.06
N ARG A 88 5.13 7.39 4.47
CA ARG A 88 6.24 6.57 4.96
C ARG A 88 7.45 7.38 5.36
N LYS A 89 7.87 8.34 4.51
CA LYS A 89 9.04 9.21 4.80
C LYS A 89 8.86 10.00 6.10
N ASN A 90 7.67 10.53 6.32
CA ASN A 90 7.36 11.32 7.51
C ASN A 90 7.19 10.44 8.76
N LEU A 91 6.60 9.25 8.61
CA LEU A 91 6.41 8.31 9.71
C LEU A 91 7.72 7.76 10.28
N ILE A 92 8.70 7.52 9.41
CA ILE A 92 10.04 7.06 9.80
C ILE A 92 10.83 8.21 10.44
N HIS A 93 10.81 9.41 9.84
CA HIS A 93 11.54 10.57 10.36
C HIS A 93 11.03 11.06 11.73
N LEU A 94 9.72 10.94 11.99
CA LEU A 94 9.11 11.33 13.27
C LEU A 94 9.40 10.34 14.41
N SER A 95 9.75 9.08 14.11
CA SER A 95 10.22 8.10 15.11
C SER A 95 11.58 8.53 15.69
N ASP A 96 12.42 9.15 14.86
CA ASP A 96 13.78 9.57 15.17
C ASP A 96 13.86 11.00 15.75
N ASN A 97 12.72 11.61 16.10
CA ASN A 97 12.70 12.97 16.63
C ASN A 97 13.34 13.04 18.03
N LYS A 98 14.39 13.88 18.12
CA LYS A 98 15.19 14.26 19.30
C LYS A 98 14.42 14.46 20.62
N PHE A 99 13.13 14.78 20.58
CA PHE A 99 12.31 14.99 21.78
C PHE A 99 12.03 13.72 22.60
N LYS A 100 12.20 12.51 22.02
CA LYS A 100 12.15 11.25 22.78
C LYS A 100 13.42 11.03 23.61
N ASN A 101 14.57 11.52 23.14
CA ASN A 101 15.84 11.45 23.88
C ASN A 101 15.92 12.46 25.04
N ALA A 102 15.27 13.62 24.93
CA ALA A 102 15.24 14.62 26.01
C ALA A 102 14.52 14.13 27.28
N ARG A 103 13.66 13.12 27.16
CA ARG A 103 12.92 12.52 28.29
C ARG A 103 13.66 11.34 28.95
N ARG A 104 14.82 10.95 28.39
CA ARG A 104 15.66 9.86 28.91
C ARG A 104 16.76 10.34 29.86
N PHE A 105 16.91 11.66 29.99
CA PHE A 105 17.90 12.33 30.86
C PHE A 105 17.25 13.16 31.97
N ARG A 106 15.98 12.90 32.29
CA ARG A 106 15.25 13.55 33.39
C ARG A 106 14.65 12.48 34.26
#